data_AF-A0A2N5RZE2-F1
#
_entry.id   AF-A0A2N5RZE2-F1
#
_cell.length_a   1.000
_cell.length_b   1.000
_cell.length_c   1.000
_cell.angle_alpha   90.00
_cell.angle_beta   90.00
_cell.angle_gamma   90.00
#
_symmetry.space_group_name_H-M   'P 1'
#
loop_
_entity.id
_entity.type
_entity.pdbx_description
1 polymer ?
#
loop_
_entity_poly.entity_id
_entity_poly.type
_entity_poly.pdbx_seq_one_letter_code
_entity_poly.pdbx_strand_id
1 'polypeptide(L)'
;MMKLPTIARYTYIFAGLNVVLLLTGILTLLTVLGWKDLLDKPIGSNPDIYIRLAINELVVYGGMIGAASTFMTVVMSLWTFATRPTRDNAQTLPIRVYMASLLTTLLITLIAASLIWFSTLRERTLFTPIWTALPTAQKIYIQNDLKCCGWFAPTLSGLFSDELMVGFCEDPDIIKPDPDPNVTLGCVDKFDKKADDVLNNTFTLSYAFTGIQFFLLVTAAALANLRIQQKRFMRIDYKLRNGKGAFL
;
A
#
# COMPACT_ATOMS: atom_id res chain seq x y z
N MET A 1 27.91 -15.41 -27.73
CA MET A 1 27.29 -14.68 -26.58
C MET A 1 28.27 -14.64 -25.42
N MET A 2 28.88 -13.48 -25.13
CA MET A 2 29.76 -13.30 -23.97
C MET A 2 28.93 -13.36 -22.68
N LYS A 3 29.23 -14.29 -21.76
CA LYS A 3 28.56 -14.34 -20.45
C LYS A 3 29.00 -13.13 -19.63
N LEU A 4 28.06 -12.22 -19.33
CA LEU A 4 28.34 -11.14 -18.37
C LEU A 4 28.80 -11.71 -17.03
N PRO A 5 29.78 -11.07 -16.36
CA PRO A 5 30.23 -11.50 -15.03
C PRO A 5 29.06 -11.47 -14.06
N THR A 6 28.99 -12.45 -13.16
CA THR A 6 27.86 -12.67 -12.24
C THR A 6 27.46 -11.40 -11.50
N ILE A 7 28.42 -10.62 -11.02
CA ILE A 7 28.17 -9.36 -10.31
C ILE A 7 27.43 -8.31 -11.16
N ALA A 8 27.72 -8.24 -12.47
CA ALA A 8 27.04 -7.29 -13.36
C ALA A 8 25.56 -7.68 -13.52
N ARG A 9 25.27 -8.98 -13.65
CA ARG A 9 23.89 -9.49 -13.74
C ARG A 9 23.06 -9.10 -12.51
N TYR A 10 23.58 -9.36 -11.31
CA TYR A 10 22.91 -8.97 -10.06
C TYR A 10 22.78 -7.46 -9.91
N THR A 11 23.75 -6.68 -10.39
CA THR A 11 23.66 -5.21 -10.38
C THR A 11 22.55 -4.70 -11.29
N TYR A 12 22.34 -5.30 -12.47
CA TYR A 12 21.22 -4.95 -13.36
C TYR A 12 19.86 -5.33 -12.78
N ILE A 13 19.75 -6.52 -12.17
CA ILE A 13 18.51 -6.94 -11.47
C ILE A 13 18.21 -5.97 -10.33
N PHE A 14 19.22 -5.63 -9.53
CA PHE A 14 19.08 -4.66 -8.45
C PHE A 14 18.66 -3.27 -8.96
N ALA A 15 19.23 -2.79 -10.06
CA ALA A 15 18.83 -1.53 -10.68
C ALA A 15 17.38 -1.57 -11.19
N GLY A 16 17.00 -2.63 -11.92
CA GLY A 16 15.64 -2.79 -12.41
C GLY A 16 14.60 -2.82 -11.30
N LEU A 17 14.88 -3.54 -10.21
CA LEU A 17 14.00 -3.58 -9.04
C LEU A 17 13.91 -2.22 -8.32
N ASN A 18 14.98 -1.44 -8.25
CA ASN A 18 14.92 -0.07 -7.70
C ASN A 18 14.09 0.88 -8.58
N VAL A 19 14.09 0.70 -9.91
CA VAL A 19 13.19 1.45 -10.79
C VAL A 19 11.74 1.09 -10.50
N VAL A 20 11.44 -0.20 -10.33
CA VAL A 20 10.08 -0.64 -9.93
C VAL A 20 9.70 -0.03 -8.57
N LEU A 21 10.60 -0.03 -7.59
CA LEU A 21 10.39 0.59 -6.28
C LEU A 21 10.09 2.09 -6.39
N LEU A 22 10.77 2.80 -7.28
CA LEU A 22 10.53 4.22 -7.52
C LEU A 22 9.15 4.44 -8.15
N LEU A 23 8.78 3.65 -9.17
CA LEU A 23 7.48 3.75 -9.83
C LEU A 23 6.33 3.46 -8.85
N THR A 24 6.48 2.45 -7.99
CA THR A 24 5.48 2.18 -6.96
C THR A 24 5.44 3.28 -5.89
N GLY A 25 6.58 3.85 -5.50
CA GLY A 25 6.63 5.02 -4.62
C GLY A 25 5.91 6.24 -5.19
N ILE A 26 6.07 6.51 -6.49
CA ILE A 26 5.34 7.58 -7.20
C ILE A 26 3.85 7.27 -7.23
N LEU A 27 3.46 6.04 -7.57
CA LEU A 27 2.06 5.63 -7.61
C LEU A 27 1.39 5.82 -6.25
N THR A 28 2.03 5.35 -5.17
CA THR A 28 1.52 5.53 -3.80
C THR A 28 1.39 7.00 -3.42
N LEU A 29 2.36 7.84 -3.80
CA LEU A 29 2.26 9.28 -3.53
C LEU A 29 1.06 9.90 -4.26
N LEU A 30 0.88 9.58 -5.55
CA LEU A 30 -0.24 10.10 -6.34
C LEU A 30 -1.60 9.64 -5.77
N THR A 31 -1.73 8.38 -5.38
CA THR A 31 -2.99 7.87 -4.79
C THR A 31 -3.30 8.59 -3.48
N VAL A 32 -2.30 8.76 -2.61
CA VAL A 32 -2.48 9.40 -1.29
C VAL A 32 -2.78 10.90 -1.44
N LEU A 33 -2.14 11.58 -2.39
CA LEU A 33 -2.46 12.98 -2.70
C LEU A 33 -3.88 13.13 -3.26
N GLY A 34 -4.31 12.21 -4.12
CA GLY A 34 -5.69 12.18 -4.63
C GLY A 34 -6.72 11.95 -3.52
N TRP A 35 -6.43 11.06 -2.57
CA TRP A 35 -7.29 10.85 -1.40
C TRP A 35 -7.31 12.06 -0.46
N LYS A 36 -6.16 12.73 -0.26
CA LYS A 36 -6.10 13.97 0.50
C LYS A 36 -6.97 15.06 -0.13
N ASP A 37 -6.86 15.27 -1.44
CA ASP A 37 -7.68 16.24 -2.18
C ASP A 37 -9.19 15.92 -2.08
N LEU A 38 -9.54 14.62 -2.10
CA LEU A 38 -10.93 14.18 -1.91
C LEU A 38 -11.45 14.44 -0.49
N LEU A 39 -10.61 14.29 0.53
CA LEU A 39 -10.97 14.55 1.93
C LEU A 39 -11.11 16.05 2.23
N ASP A 40 -10.25 16.89 1.63
CA ASP A 40 -10.25 18.35 1.80
C ASP A 40 -11.50 19.01 1.17
N LYS A 41 -12.15 18.36 0.20
CA LYS A 41 -13.41 18.82 -0.40
C LYS A 41 -14.62 18.56 0.51
N PRO A 42 -15.64 19.44 0.48
CA PRO A 42 -16.88 19.22 1.22
C PRO A 42 -17.59 17.96 0.73
N ILE A 43 -18.38 17.32 1.61
CA ILE A 43 -19.05 16.04 1.29
C ILE A 43 -20.12 16.26 0.22
N GLY A 44 -19.79 15.93 -1.02
CA GLY A 44 -20.72 15.95 -2.16
C GLY A 44 -21.53 14.66 -2.28
N SER A 45 -22.66 14.74 -3.00
CA SER A 45 -23.50 13.57 -3.36
C SER A 45 -23.05 13.01 -4.71
N ASN A 46 -21.83 12.47 -4.74
CA ASN A 46 -21.15 11.95 -5.92
C ASN A 46 -20.68 10.51 -5.67
N PRO A 47 -20.37 9.71 -6.72
CA PRO A 47 -19.89 8.33 -6.55
C PRO A 47 -18.60 8.21 -5.73
N ASP A 48 -17.81 9.28 -5.62
CA ASP A 48 -16.58 9.30 -4.81
C ASP A 48 -16.85 9.24 -3.29
N ILE A 49 -18.12 9.35 -2.86
CA ILE A 49 -18.51 9.28 -1.45
C ILE A 49 -18.07 7.96 -0.80
N TYR A 50 -18.14 6.83 -1.50
CA TYR A 50 -17.76 5.53 -0.96
C TYR A 50 -16.27 5.47 -0.64
N ILE A 51 -15.43 5.99 -1.53
CA ILE A 51 -13.98 6.09 -1.34
C ILE A 51 -13.67 7.02 -0.17
N ARG A 52 -14.34 8.17 -0.09
CA ARG A 52 -14.16 9.15 0.98
C ARG A 52 -14.55 8.61 2.36
N LEU A 53 -15.60 7.81 2.44
CA LEU A 53 -16.05 7.19 3.70
C LEU A 53 -15.19 5.99 4.10
N ALA A 54 -14.65 5.25 3.12
CA ALA A 54 -13.77 4.11 3.37
C ALA A 54 -12.37 4.54 3.86
N ILE A 55 -11.89 5.72 3.44
CA ILE A 55 -10.54 6.18 3.73
C ILE A 55 -10.53 7.14 4.92
N ASN A 56 -9.70 6.83 5.91
CA ASN A 56 -9.45 7.69 7.07
C ASN A 56 -8.15 8.49 6.91
N GLU A 57 -8.05 9.65 7.57
CA GLU A 57 -6.84 10.47 7.62
C GLU A 57 -5.60 9.68 8.04
N LEU A 58 -5.75 8.73 8.99
CA LEU A 58 -4.65 7.88 9.42
C LEU A 58 -4.02 7.08 8.26
N VAL A 59 -4.86 6.59 7.34
CA VAL A 59 -4.40 5.84 6.16
C VAL A 59 -3.64 6.77 5.21
N VAL A 60 -4.15 7.99 5.02
CA VAL A 60 -3.49 9.01 4.18
C VAL A 60 -2.14 9.40 4.76
N TYR A 61 -2.06 9.73 6.05
CA TYR A 61 -0.79 10.04 6.72
C TYR A 61 0.19 8.87 6.67
N GLY A 62 -0.28 7.64 6.92
CA GLY A 62 0.54 6.43 6.80
C GLY A 62 1.09 6.23 5.39
N GLY A 63 0.27 6.46 4.37
CA GLY A 63 0.67 6.44 2.96
C GLY A 63 1.72 7.49 2.61
N MET A 64 1.59 8.72 3.14
CA MET A 64 2.59 9.78 2.95
C MET A 64 3.95 9.40 3.55
N ILE A 65 3.97 8.83 4.76
CA ILE A 65 5.19 8.37 5.43
C ILE A 65 5.81 7.19 4.64
N GLY A 66 4.98 6.26 4.16
CA GLY A 66 5.41 5.15 3.31
C GLY A 66 6.04 5.63 1.99
N ALA A 67 5.44 6.62 1.33
CA ALA A 67 5.99 7.21 0.11
C ALA A 67 7.32 7.93 0.38
N ALA A 68 7.38 8.80 1.41
CA ALA A 68 8.58 9.54 1.76
C ALA A 68 9.76 8.61 2.11
N SER A 69 9.51 7.55 2.91
CA SER A 69 10.53 6.55 3.23
C SER A 69 11.01 5.79 1.99
N THR A 70 10.11 5.47 1.06
CA THR A 70 10.46 4.85 -0.23
C THR A 70 11.38 5.73 -1.07
N PHE A 71 11.06 7.01 -1.24
CA PHE A 71 11.94 7.95 -1.96
C PHE A 71 13.31 8.06 -1.31
N MET A 72 13.36 8.11 0.01
CA MET A 72 14.62 8.14 0.75
C MET A 72 15.46 6.87 0.50
N THR A 73 14.84 5.69 0.52
CA THR A 73 15.49 4.42 0.18
C THR A 73 16.03 4.41 -1.25
N VAL A 74 15.28 4.94 -2.22
CA VAL A 74 15.74 5.07 -3.62
C VAL A 74 16.95 6.00 -3.73
N VAL A 75 16.94 7.14 -3.05
CA VAL A 75 18.11 8.04 -3.01
C VAL A 75 19.33 7.34 -2.43
N MET A 76 19.17 6.57 -1.35
CA MET A 76 20.27 5.78 -0.78
C MET A 76 20.79 4.70 -1.75
N SER A 77 19.92 4.16 -2.62
CA SER A 77 20.32 3.19 -3.65
C SER A 77 21.34 3.79 -4.63
N LEU A 78 21.28 5.08 -4.94
CA LEU A 78 22.22 5.75 -5.86
C LEU A 78 23.66 5.69 -5.33
N TRP A 79 23.85 5.82 -4.02
CA TRP A 79 25.16 5.68 -3.40
C TRP A 79 25.74 4.27 -3.54
N THR A 80 24.88 3.24 -3.56
CA THR A 80 25.33 1.87 -3.80
C THR A 80 25.91 1.70 -5.22
N PHE A 81 25.35 2.39 -6.22
CA PHE A 81 25.86 2.35 -7.60
C PHE A 81 27.14 3.17 -7.79
N ALA A 82 27.28 4.29 -7.08
CA ALA A 82 28.47 5.14 -7.14
C ALA A 82 29.73 4.49 -6.54
N THR A 83 29.57 3.45 -5.71
CA THR A 83 30.68 2.79 -5.03
C THR A 83 31.02 1.44 -5.66
N ARG A 84 32.31 1.24 -5.95
CA ARG A 84 32.84 -0.04 -6.45
C ARG A 84 33.79 -0.65 -5.42
N PRO A 85 33.79 -1.99 -5.27
CA PRO A 85 34.72 -2.65 -4.36
C PRO A 85 36.16 -2.39 -4.81
N THR A 86 37.01 -2.03 -3.86
CA THR A 86 38.45 -1.91 -4.07
C THR A 86 39.17 -3.06 -3.34
N ARG A 87 40.46 -3.21 -3.60
CA ARG A 87 41.27 -4.26 -2.96
C ARG A 87 41.29 -4.13 -1.43
N ASP A 88 41.34 -2.91 -0.94
CA ASP A 88 41.49 -2.63 0.49
C ASP A 88 40.13 -2.62 1.21
N ASN A 89 39.08 -2.15 0.53
CA ASN A 89 37.74 -2.04 1.07
C ASN A 89 36.68 -2.64 0.14
N ALA A 90 35.80 -3.49 0.70
CA ALA A 90 34.69 -4.08 -0.06
C ALA A 90 33.60 -3.05 -0.39
N GLN A 91 33.67 -1.84 0.19
CA GLN A 91 32.69 -0.77 0.01
C GLN A 91 31.26 -1.28 0.26
N THR A 92 31.08 -2.00 1.39
CA THR A 92 29.78 -2.57 1.80
C THR A 92 28.94 -1.63 2.64
N LEU A 93 29.53 -0.55 3.17
CA LEU A 93 28.80 0.47 3.95
C LEU A 93 27.55 1.00 3.22
N PRO A 94 27.62 1.45 1.95
CA PRO A 94 26.43 1.97 1.26
C PRO A 94 25.34 0.92 1.10
N ILE A 95 25.71 -0.35 0.84
CA ILE A 95 24.71 -1.43 0.77
C ILE A 95 24.09 -1.70 2.15
N ARG A 96 24.86 -1.64 3.23
CA ARG A 96 24.33 -1.79 4.61
C ARG A 96 23.35 -0.68 4.97
N VAL A 97 23.68 0.57 4.64
CA VAL A 97 22.80 1.72 4.85
C VAL A 97 21.52 1.58 4.02
N TYR A 98 21.64 1.21 2.74
CA TYR A 98 20.50 0.92 1.89
C TYR A 98 19.62 -0.19 2.46
N MET A 99 20.18 -1.34 2.86
CA MET A 99 19.43 -2.45 3.45
C MET A 99 18.71 -2.05 4.74
N ALA A 100 19.36 -1.25 5.61
CA ALA A 100 18.73 -0.74 6.81
C ALA A 100 17.54 0.16 6.48
N SER A 101 17.70 1.08 5.54
CA SER A 101 16.60 1.94 5.09
C SER A 101 15.45 1.17 4.46
N LEU A 102 15.76 0.17 3.63
CA LEU A 102 14.78 -0.66 2.97
C LEU A 102 14.01 -1.51 3.98
N LEU A 103 14.69 -2.01 5.02
CA LEU A 103 14.04 -2.73 6.11
C LEU A 103 13.07 -1.82 6.88
N THR A 104 13.46 -0.57 7.17
CA THR A 104 12.56 0.41 7.80
C THR A 104 11.33 0.67 6.92
N THR A 105 11.52 0.92 5.63
CA THR A 105 10.42 1.13 4.66
C THR A 105 9.51 -0.11 4.56
N LEU A 106 10.09 -1.31 4.61
CA LEU A 106 9.35 -2.57 4.62
C LEU A 106 8.47 -2.70 5.86
N LEU A 107 8.98 -2.38 7.05
CA LEU A 107 8.19 -2.42 8.27
C LEU A 107 7.05 -1.40 8.24
N ILE A 108 7.31 -0.17 7.79
CA ILE A 108 6.29 0.88 7.67
C ILE A 108 5.15 0.41 6.77
N THR A 109 5.48 -0.08 5.58
CA THR A 109 4.48 -0.48 4.58
C THR A 109 3.74 -1.76 4.97
N LEU A 110 4.42 -2.71 5.63
CA LEU A 110 3.78 -3.91 6.18
C LEU A 110 2.79 -3.58 7.31
N ILE A 111 3.15 -2.68 8.21
CA ILE A 111 2.26 -2.21 9.28
C ILE A 111 1.06 -1.50 8.66
N ALA A 112 1.28 -0.58 7.71
CA ALA A 112 0.20 0.13 7.03
C ALA A 112 -0.76 -0.83 6.31
N ALA A 113 -0.24 -1.79 5.55
CA ALA A 113 -1.05 -2.81 4.86
C ALA A 113 -1.88 -3.63 5.86
N SER A 114 -1.28 -4.02 6.98
CA SER A 114 -1.95 -4.80 8.03
C SER A 114 -3.06 -4.00 8.71
N LEU A 115 -2.87 -2.70 8.97
CA LEU A 115 -3.90 -1.84 9.55
C LEU A 115 -5.12 -1.68 8.62
N ILE A 116 -4.87 -1.54 7.31
CA ILE A 116 -5.96 -1.46 6.31
C ILE A 116 -6.68 -2.80 6.24
N TRP A 117 -5.96 -3.91 6.22
CA TRP A 117 -6.54 -5.25 6.25
C TRP A 117 -7.37 -5.51 7.51
N PHE A 118 -6.92 -5.09 8.70
CA PHE A 118 -7.74 -5.19 9.91
C PHE A 118 -9.03 -4.36 9.84
N SER A 119 -9.03 -3.27 9.07
CA SER A 119 -10.22 -2.45 8.87
C SER A 119 -11.28 -3.18 8.05
N THR A 120 -10.88 -4.04 7.10
CA THR A 120 -11.83 -4.84 6.29
C THR A 120 -12.54 -5.90 7.12
N LEU A 121 -11.90 -6.42 8.18
CA LEU A 121 -12.53 -7.37 9.09
C LEU A 121 -13.57 -6.72 10.04
N ARG A 122 -13.58 -5.39 10.13
CA ARG A 122 -14.36 -4.63 11.12
C ARG A 122 -15.24 -3.53 10.49
N GLU A 123 -15.51 -3.63 9.20
CA GLU A 123 -16.22 -2.61 8.41
C GLU A 123 -17.52 -2.16 9.05
N ARG A 124 -18.42 -3.08 9.41
CA ARG A 124 -19.70 -2.74 10.05
C ARG A 124 -19.54 -1.90 11.31
N THR A 125 -18.57 -2.23 12.14
CA THR A 125 -18.33 -1.50 13.40
C THR A 125 -17.69 -0.13 13.16
N LEU A 126 -16.92 0.02 12.09
CA LEU A 126 -16.25 1.27 11.71
C LEU A 126 -17.19 2.21 10.94
N PHE A 127 -18.04 1.68 10.06
CA PHE A 127 -18.92 2.48 9.20
C PHE A 127 -20.24 2.88 9.86
N THR A 128 -20.73 2.14 10.85
CA THR A 128 -21.93 2.54 11.61
C THR A 128 -21.82 3.97 12.20
N PRO A 129 -20.77 4.33 12.95
CA PRO A 129 -20.63 5.70 13.46
C PRO A 129 -20.47 6.73 12.32
N ILE A 130 -19.77 6.38 11.24
CA ILE A 130 -19.62 7.23 10.06
C ILE A 130 -20.97 7.52 9.40
N TRP A 131 -21.84 6.51 9.28
CA TRP A 131 -23.20 6.66 8.80
C TRP A 131 -23.98 7.63 9.68
N THR A 132 -23.95 7.45 11.01
CA THR A 132 -24.72 8.34 11.91
C THR A 132 -24.30 9.81 11.79
N ALA A 133 -23.00 10.07 11.65
CA ALA A 133 -22.44 11.42 11.50
C ALA A 133 -22.67 12.05 10.12
N LEU A 134 -23.10 11.27 9.12
CA LEU A 134 -23.31 11.75 7.77
C LEU A 134 -24.56 12.68 7.70
N PRO A 135 -24.51 13.80 6.97
CA PRO A 135 -25.68 14.66 6.85
C PRO A 135 -26.80 14.00 6.02
N THR A 136 -28.04 14.45 6.23
CA THR A 136 -29.26 13.81 5.68
C THR A 136 -29.23 13.72 4.15
N ALA A 137 -28.76 14.76 3.46
CA ALA A 137 -28.68 14.78 2.00
C ALA A 137 -27.82 13.63 1.43
N GLN A 138 -26.69 13.34 2.07
CA GLN A 138 -25.77 12.28 1.65
C GLN A 138 -26.32 10.89 1.98
N LYS A 139 -27.02 10.73 3.11
CA LYS A 139 -27.74 9.49 3.45
C LYS A 139 -28.79 9.17 2.38
N ILE A 140 -29.60 10.15 1.99
CA ILE A 140 -30.60 10.03 0.92
C ILE A 140 -29.93 9.67 -0.41
N TYR A 141 -28.81 10.30 -0.76
CA TYR A 141 -28.07 9.95 -1.97
C TYR A 141 -27.62 8.48 -1.96
N ILE A 142 -27.00 8.01 -0.87
CA ILE A 142 -26.53 6.62 -0.76
C ILE A 142 -27.70 5.64 -0.85
N GLN A 143 -28.83 5.93 -0.19
CA GLN A 143 -30.05 5.11 -0.26
C GLN A 143 -30.57 4.99 -1.69
N ASN A 144 -30.60 6.10 -2.42
CA ASN A 144 -31.08 6.17 -3.79
C ASN A 144 -30.14 5.47 -4.79
N ASP A 145 -28.82 5.56 -4.57
CA ASP A 145 -27.81 4.92 -5.42
C ASP A 145 -27.78 3.40 -5.19
N LEU A 146 -27.73 2.97 -3.92
CA LEU A 146 -27.64 1.56 -3.56
C LEU A 146 -28.99 0.84 -3.56
N LYS A 147 -30.12 1.57 -3.70
CA LYS A 147 -31.48 1.02 -3.63
C LYS A 147 -31.70 0.29 -2.30
N CYS A 148 -31.55 1.01 -1.19
CA CYS A 148 -31.66 0.52 0.18
C CYS A 148 -32.27 1.61 1.09
N CYS A 149 -32.81 1.22 2.24
CA CYS A 149 -33.44 2.12 3.21
C CYS A 149 -33.00 1.82 4.64
N GLY A 150 -32.56 2.87 5.34
CA GLY A 150 -31.95 2.75 6.66
C GLY A 150 -30.57 2.06 6.61
N TRP A 151 -29.86 2.07 7.73
CA TRP A 151 -28.54 1.45 7.80
C TRP A 151 -28.65 -0.06 7.97
N PHE A 152 -29.31 -0.50 9.04
CA PHE A 152 -29.55 -1.92 9.31
C PHE A 152 -30.93 -2.39 8.82
N ALA A 153 -31.93 -1.51 8.91
CA ALA A 153 -33.32 -1.79 8.55
C ALA A 153 -34.07 -0.47 8.32
N PRO A 154 -35.21 -0.48 7.60
CA PRO A 154 -36.07 0.69 7.43
C PRO A 154 -36.94 0.94 8.68
N THR A 155 -36.31 1.00 9.85
CA THR A 155 -36.95 1.26 11.14
C THR A 155 -36.14 2.28 11.94
N LEU A 156 -36.76 2.89 12.96
CA LEU A 156 -36.07 3.79 13.90
C LEU A 156 -34.84 3.12 14.54
N SER A 157 -34.95 1.85 14.95
CA SER A 157 -33.82 1.07 15.48
C SER A 157 -32.75 0.75 14.44
N GLY A 158 -33.11 0.77 13.15
CA GLY A 158 -32.22 0.58 12.01
C GLY A 158 -31.57 1.88 11.49
N LEU A 159 -31.63 2.98 12.25
CA LEU A 159 -31.12 4.31 11.89
C LEU A 159 -31.83 4.92 10.67
N PHE A 160 -33.14 4.69 10.56
CA PHE A 160 -34.02 5.31 9.57
C PHE A 160 -34.97 6.27 10.29
N SER A 161 -35.03 7.53 9.84
CA SER A 161 -35.97 8.55 10.33
C SER A 161 -36.80 9.09 9.18
N ASP A 162 -37.90 9.77 9.50
CA ASP A 162 -38.87 10.28 8.51
C ASP A 162 -38.22 11.20 7.47
N GLU A 163 -37.14 11.92 7.84
CA GLU A 163 -36.37 12.76 6.91
C GLU A 163 -35.66 11.97 5.80
N LEU A 164 -35.41 10.68 5.99
CA LEU A 164 -34.78 9.79 5.00
C LEU A 164 -35.82 9.11 4.08
N MET A 165 -37.12 9.38 4.27
CA MET A 165 -38.20 8.84 3.44
C MET A 165 -38.37 9.65 2.15
N VAL A 166 -37.32 9.65 1.31
CA VAL A 166 -37.27 10.44 0.07
C VAL A 166 -36.71 9.58 -1.08
N GLY A 167 -37.35 9.64 -2.25
CA GLY A 167 -36.89 8.96 -3.46
C GLY A 167 -37.21 7.46 -3.43
N PHE A 168 -36.19 6.59 -3.48
CA PHE A 168 -36.37 5.14 -3.50
C PHE A 168 -37.10 4.62 -2.25
N CYS A 169 -36.91 5.29 -1.10
CA CYS A 169 -37.54 4.93 0.17
C CYS A 169 -38.86 5.66 0.43
N GLU A 170 -39.44 6.32 -0.58
CA GLU A 170 -40.75 6.96 -0.47
C GLU A 170 -41.90 5.96 -0.68
N ASP A 171 -41.66 4.92 -1.50
CA ASP A 171 -42.69 3.94 -1.83
C ASP A 171 -42.94 2.98 -0.64
N PRO A 172 -44.15 3.01 -0.05
CA PRO A 172 -44.48 2.15 1.09
C PRO A 172 -44.49 0.66 0.73
N ASP A 173 -44.60 0.29 -0.55
CA ASP A 173 -44.55 -1.11 -0.97
C ASP A 173 -43.11 -1.66 -0.99
N ILE A 174 -42.10 -0.79 -1.14
CA ILE A 174 -40.67 -1.13 -1.07
C ILE A 174 -40.21 -1.30 0.39
N ILE A 175 -40.81 -0.54 1.31
CA ILE A 175 -40.48 -0.55 2.75
C ILE A 175 -41.16 -1.71 3.49
N LYS A 176 -42.23 -2.28 2.93
CA LYS A 176 -42.88 -3.45 3.52
C LYS A 176 -41.87 -4.59 3.62
N PRO A 177 -41.82 -5.29 4.76
CA PRO A 177 -41.07 -6.53 4.84
C PRO A 177 -41.79 -7.52 3.92
N ASP A 178 -41.30 -7.67 2.69
CA ASP A 178 -41.64 -8.81 1.87
C ASP A 178 -41.34 -10.07 2.71
N PRO A 179 -42.15 -11.12 2.67
CA PRO A 179 -41.96 -12.32 3.50
C PRO A 179 -40.69 -13.10 3.13
N ASP A 180 -39.87 -12.58 2.22
CA ASP A 180 -38.60 -13.13 1.83
C ASP A 180 -37.51 -12.71 2.84
N PRO A 181 -37.01 -13.62 3.70
CA PRO A 181 -35.99 -13.32 4.72
C PRO A 181 -34.62 -12.91 4.13
N ASN A 182 -34.51 -12.88 2.79
CA ASN A 182 -33.33 -12.52 2.03
C ASN A 182 -33.32 -11.05 1.55
N VAL A 183 -34.40 -10.29 1.74
CA VAL A 183 -34.48 -8.88 1.37
C VAL A 183 -34.16 -8.02 2.59
N THR A 184 -32.88 -8.00 3.00
CA THR A 184 -32.40 -7.00 3.95
C THR A 184 -32.34 -5.65 3.22
N LEU A 185 -33.33 -4.78 3.47
CA LEU A 185 -33.36 -3.45 2.86
C LEU A 185 -32.27 -2.50 3.41
N GLY A 186 -31.51 -2.91 4.43
CA GLY A 186 -30.47 -2.11 5.05
C GLY A 186 -29.32 -1.80 4.09
N CYS A 187 -28.85 -0.55 4.12
CA CYS A 187 -27.74 -0.11 3.29
C CYS A 187 -26.40 -0.74 3.68
N VAL A 188 -26.25 -1.27 4.90
CA VAL A 188 -24.98 -1.82 5.41
C VAL A 188 -24.38 -2.87 4.48
N ASP A 189 -25.15 -3.86 4.02
CA ASP A 189 -24.61 -4.97 3.21
C ASP A 189 -24.13 -4.50 1.83
N LYS A 190 -24.84 -3.55 1.22
CA LYS A 190 -24.50 -3.00 -0.10
C LYS A 190 -23.38 -1.97 -0.01
N PHE A 191 -23.35 -1.21 1.07
CA PHE A 191 -22.30 -0.24 1.36
C PHE A 191 -20.99 -0.95 1.66
N ASP A 192 -21.01 -1.97 2.54
CA ASP A 192 -19.86 -2.81 2.88
C ASP A 192 -19.23 -3.35 1.60
N LYS A 193 -20.00 -3.94 0.67
CA LYS A 193 -19.46 -4.42 -0.63
C LYS A 193 -18.70 -3.35 -1.43
N LYS A 194 -19.18 -2.10 -1.45
CA LYS A 194 -18.50 -1.00 -2.15
C LYS A 194 -17.24 -0.55 -1.42
N ALA A 195 -17.26 -0.53 -0.09
CA ALA A 195 -16.11 -0.19 0.73
C ALA A 195 -15.05 -1.29 0.67
N ASP A 196 -15.47 -2.55 0.74
CA ASP A 196 -14.68 -3.77 0.55
C ASP A 196 -13.88 -3.69 -0.75
N ASP A 197 -14.49 -3.32 -1.88
CA ASP A 197 -13.77 -3.21 -3.15
C ASP A 197 -12.59 -2.22 -3.07
N VAL A 198 -12.78 -1.09 -2.37
CA VAL A 198 -11.73 -0.07 -2.20
C VAL A 198 -10.64 -0.57 -1.26
N LEU A 199 -11.03 -1.13 -0.12
CA LEU A 199 -10.09 -1.58 0.91
C LEU A 199 -9.32 -2.83 0.49
N ASN A 200 -9.99 -3.81 -0.15
CA ASN A 200 -9.38 -5.04 -0.67
C ASN A 200 -8.32 -4.74 -1.73
N ASN A 201 -8.63 -3.88 -2.69
CA ASN A 201 -7.66 -3.45 -3.69
C ASN A 201 -6.47 -2.71 -3.04
N THR A 202 -6.76 -1.83 -2.08
CA THR A 202 -5.72 -1.04 -1.40
C THR A 202 -4.75 -1.91 -0.60
N PHE A 203 -5.24 -2.81 0.26
CA PHE A 203 -4.32 -3.65 1.05
C PHE A 203 -3.60 -4.66 0.16
N THR A 204 -4.26 -5.19 -0.89
CA THR A 204 -3.63 -6.16 -1.81
C THR A 204 -2.46 -5.53 -2.55
N LEU A 205 -2.65 -4.32 -3.10
CA LEU A 205 -1.57 -3.56 -3.73
C LEU A 205 -0.45 -3.20 -2.73
N SER A 206 -0.83 -2.86 -1.50
CA SER A 206 0.14 -2.56 -0.43
C SER A 206 0.99 -3.79 -0.07
N TYR A 207 0.40 -4.98 0.06
CA TYR A 207 1.17 -6.22 0.28
C TYR A 207 2.01 -6.59 -0.94
N ALA A 208 1.52 -6.40 -2.16
CA ALA A 208 2.33 -6.61 -3.37
C ALA A 208 3.58 -5.70 -3.36
N PHE A 209 3.44 -4.45 -2.92
CA PHE A 209 4.56 -3.53 -2.75
C PHE A 209 5.56 -4.02 -1.68
N THR A 210 5.10 -4.52 -0.54
CA THR A 210 5.98 -5.12 0.48
C THR A 210 6.75 -6.33 -0.05
N GLY A 211 6.13 -7.13 -0.94
CA GLY A 211 6.78 -8.24 -1.62
C GLY A 211 7.98 -7.79 -2.46
N ILE A 212 7.83 -6.71 -3.23
CA ILE A 212 8.92 -6.15 -4.05
C ILE A 212 10.10 -5.71 -3.15
N GLN A 213 9.82 -5.07 -2.03
CA GLN A 213 10.84 -4.64 -1.08
C GLN A 213 11.59 -5.83 -0.46
N PHE A 214 10.88 -6.92 -0.16
CA PHE A 214 11.51 -8.16 0.32
C PHE A 214 12.47 -8.74 -0.72
N PHE A 215 12.06 -8.83 -1.99
CA PHE A 215 12.94 -9.28 -3.08
C PHE A 215 14.16 -8.36 -3.26
N LEU A 216 13.98 -7.05 -3.13
CA LEU A 216 15.09 -6.09 -3.14
C LEU A 216 16.05 -6.30 -1.99
N LEU A 217 15.56 -6.61 -0.79
CA LEU A 217 16.37 -6.85 0.39
C LEU A 217 17.26 -8.09 0.19
N VAL A 218 16.69 -9.17 -0.31
CA VAL A 218 17.43 -10.40 -0.65
C VAL A 218 18.47 -10.13 -1.74
N THR A 219 18.11 -9.38 -2.77
CA THR A 219 19.02 -9.01 -3.87
C THR A 219 20.18 -8.14 -3.37
N ALA A 220 19.90 -7.18 -2.48
CA ALA A 220 20.92 -6.33 -1.86
C ALA A 220 21.88 -7.14 -0.97
N ALA A 221 21.37 -8.11 -0.21
CA ALA A 221 22.17 -9.02 0.60
C ALA A 221 23.09 -9.89 -0.28
N ALA A 222 22.56 -10.43 -1.39
CA ALA A 222 23.36 -11.17 -2.37
C ALA A 222 24.46 -10.30 -2.98
N LEU A 223 24.15 -9.06 -3.35
CA LEU A 223 25.13 -8.11 -3.89
C LEU A 223 26.23 -7.76 -2.86
N ALA A 224 25.87 -7.60 -1.59
CA ALA A 224 26.85 -7.38 -0.51
C ALA A 224 27.83 -8.55 -0.39
N ASN A 225 27.32 -9.79 -0.41
CA ASN A 225 28.14 -11.00 -0.36
C ASN A 225 29.06 -11.11 -1.58
N LEU A 226 28.57 -10.81 -2.78
CA LEU A 226 29.38 -10.81 -4.00
C LEU A 226 30.52 -9.77 -3.93
N ARG A 227 30.28 -8.57 -3.39
CA ARG A 227 31.35 -7.57 -3.18
C ARG A 227 32.42 -8.05 -2.21
N ILE A 228 32.03 -8.75 -1.14
CA ILE A 228 32.96 -9.33 -0.16
C ILE A 228 33.81 -10.42 -0.81
N GLN A 229 33.20 -11.30 -1.61
CA GLN A 229 33.92 -12.34 -2.36
C GLN A 229 34.88 -11.72 -3.37
N GLN A 230 34.45 -10.72 -4.14
CA GLN A 230 35.29 -10.04 -5.12
C GLN A 230 36.53 -9.41 -4.47
N LYS A 231 36.38 -8.79 -3.29
CA LYS A 231 37.52 -8.29 -2.51
C LYS A 231 38.51 -9.40 -2.15
N ARG A 232 38.03 -10.57 -1.73
CA ARG A 232 38.89 -11.71 -1.40
C ARG A 232 39.67 -12.18 -2.62
N PHE A 233 39.03 -12.30 -3.78
CA PHE A 233 39.69 -12.65 -5.03
C PHE A 233 40.74 -11.61 -5.46
N MET A 234 40.42 -10.31 -5.41
CA MET A 234 41.40 -9.25 -5.71
C MET A 234 42.65 -9.30 -4.80
N ARG A 235 42.48 -9.67 -3.53
CA ARG A 235 43.62 -9.84 -2.61
C ARG A 235 44.45 -11.08 -2.93
N ILE A 236 43.82 -12.19 -3.32
CA ILE A 236 44.50 -13.42 -3.72
C ILE A 236 45.29 -13.18 -5.01
N ASP A 237 44.67 -12.58 -6.02
CA ASP A 237 45.31 -12.25 -7.30
C ASP A 237 46.51 -11.33 -7.11
N TYR A 238 46.40 -10.32 -6.24
CA TYR A 238 47.54 -9.46 -5.93
C TYR A 238 48.69 -10.22 -5.28
N LYS A 239 48.39 -11.11 -4.32
CA LYS A 239 49.42 -11.91 -3.65
C LYS A 239 50.13 -12.83 -4.65
N LEU A 240 49.39 -13.47 -5.55
CA LEU A 240 49.94 -14.33 -6.60
C LEU A 240 50.82 -13.56 -7.58
N ARG A 241 50.44 -12.34 -7.98
CA ARG A 241 51.23 -11.51 -8.91
C ARG A 241 52.46 -10.85 -8.28
N ASN A 242 52.38 -10.40 -7.02
CA ASN A 242 53.40 -9.54 -6.41
C ASN A 242 54.13 -10.17 -5.20
N GLY A 243 53.83 -11.41 -4.81
CA GLY A 243 54.43 -12.06 -3.64
C GLY A 243 54.80 -13.51 -3.90
N LYS A 244 56.11 -13.79 -3.92
CA LYS A 244 56.93 -14.99 -3.56
C LYS A 244 56.27 -16.37 -3.26
N GLY A 245 55.07 -16.65 -3.74
CA GLY A 245 54.28 -17.86 -3.49
C GLY A 245 53.81 -18.50 -4.79
N ALA A 246 54.57 -18.35 -5.87
CA ALA A 246 54.46 -19.24 -7.02
C ALA A 246 54.97 -20.62 -6.57
N PHE A 247 54.06 -21.46 -6.10
CA PHE A 247 54.27 -22.89 -6.24
C PHE A 247 53.84 -23.25 -7.67
N LEU A 248 54.88 -23.32 -8.52
CA LEU A 248 54.95 -23.84 -9.90
C LEU A 248 54.23 -23.02 -10.97
#